data_AF-X1TYW0-F1
#
_entry.id   AF-X1TYW0-F1
#
_cell.length_a   1.000
_cell.length_b   1.000
_cell.length_c   1.000
_cell.angle_alpha   90.00
_cell.angle_beta   90.00
_cell.angle_gamma   90.00
#
_symmetry.space_group_name_H-M   'P 1'
#
loop_
_entity.id
_entity.type
_entity.pdbx_description
1 polymer ?
#
loop_
_entity_poly.entity_id
_entity_poly.type
_entity_poly.pdbx_seq_one_letter_code
_entity_poly.pdbx_strand_id
1 'polypeptide(L)'
;VARLRANINRVRFVESKASEVLAQVLQLEYKNLNNIARLNPATKALTEAFAKVDKQSNIVIISHRNHDAEALAFNTFSFARKGNAVISV
;
A
#
# COMPACT_ATOMS: atom_id res chain seq x y z
N VAL A 1 1.63 1.12 6.55
CA VAL A 1 1.00 0.03 5.74
C VAL A 1 1.80 -1.27 5.68
N ALA A 2 3.11 -1.27 5.34
CA ALA A 2 3.89 -2.51 5.19
C ALA A 2 3.92 -3.40 6.45
N ARG A 3 4.14 -2.80 7.63
CA ARG A 3 4.09 -3.50 8.93
C ARG A 3 2.71 -4.11 9.21
N LEU A 4 1.64 -3.37 8.93
CA LEU A 4 0.26 -3.85 9.10
C LEU A 4 0.00 -5.08 8.24
N ARG A 5 0.38 -5.04 6.95
CA ARG A 5 0.28 -6.19 6.04
C ARG A 5 1.08 -7.40 6.54
N ALA A 6 2.32 -7.17 7.02
CA ALA A 6 3.14 -8.24 7.59
C ALA A 6 2.48 -8.86 8.85
N ASN A 7 1.90 -8.04 9.71
CA ASN A 7 1.19 -8.51 10.90
C ASN A 7 -0.06 -9.31 10.54
N ILE A 8 -0.87 -8.86 9.59
CA ILE A 8 -2.02 -9.62 9.07
C ILE A 8 -1.57 -10.99 8.56
N ASN A 9 -0.48 -11.04 7.78
CA ASN A 9 0.05 -12.30 7.26
C ASN A 9 0.53 -13.24 8.36
N ARG A 10 1.12 -12.73 9.45
CA ARG A 10 1.57 -13.55 10.59
C ARG A 10 0.41 -14.11 11.38
N VAL A 11 -0.58 -13.27 11.70
CA VAL A 11 -1.71 -13.67 12.56
C VAL A 11 -2.64 -14.66 11.84
N ARG A 12 -2.66 -14.67 10.51
CA ARG A 12 -3.48 -15.59 9.69
C ARG A 12 -3.27 -17.08 10.00
N PHE A 13 -2.09 -17.47 10.50
CA PHE A 13 -1.75 -18.87 10.77
C PHE A 13 -1.99 -19.30 12.22
N VAL A 14 -2.50 -18.42 13.09
CA VAL A 14 -2.70 -18.71 14.51
C VAL A 14 -4.16 -19.04 14.78
N GLU A 15 -4.42 -20.21 15.36
CA GLU A 15 -5.77 -20.79 15.51
C GLU A 15 -6.52 -20.36 16.78
N SER A 16 -5.97 -19.42 17.56
CA SER A 16 -6.63 -18.98 18.80
C SER A 16 -7.78 -18.01 18.50
N LYS A 17 -8.84 -18.05 19.32
CA LYS A 17 -9.97 -17.12 19.16
C LYS A 17 -9.56 -15.65 19.26
N ALA A 18 -8.61 -15.33 20.13
CA ALA A 18 -8.05 -13.98 20.25
C ALA A 18 -7.32 -13.55 18.97
N SER A 19 -6.63 -14.48 18.31
CA SER A 19 -5.95 -14.23 17.03
C SER A 19 -6.92 -13.97 15.89
N GLU A 20 -8.05 -14.68 15.84
CA GLU A 20 -9.10 -14.39 14.86
C GLU A 20 -9.65 -12.97 15.00
N VAL A 21 -9.97 -12.55 16.23
CA VAL A 21 -10.50 -11.20 16.49
C VAL A 21 -9.45 -10.15 16.12
N LEU A 22 -8.19 -10.35 16.51
CA LEU A 22 -7.09 -9.46 16.12
C LEU A 22 -6.95 -9.39 14.59
N ALA A 23 -7.02 -10.51 13.88
CA ALA A 23 -6.95 -10.53 12.42
C ALA A 23 -8.07 -9.70 11.79
N GLN A 24 -9.31 -9.77 12.31
CA GLN A 24 -10.43 -8.97 11.83
C GLN A 24 -10.19 -7.47 12.05
N VAL A 25 -9.71 -7.07 13.22
CA VAL A 25 -9.38 -5.67 13.53
C VAL A 25 -8.28 -5.14 12.60
N LEU A 26 -7.20 -5.91 12.42
CA LEU A 26 -6.11 -5.51 11.51
C LEU A 26 -6.59 -5.42 10.05
N GLN A 27 -7.49 -6.32 9.62
CA GLN A 27 -8.11 -6.25 8.30
C GLN A 27 -9.00 -5.03 8.13
N LEU A 28 -9.77 -4.66 9.15
CA LEU A 28 -10.60 -3.46 9.15
C LEU A 28 -9.72 -2.22 8.96
N GLU A 29 -8.66 -2.11 9.75
CA GLU A 29 -7.71 -1.00 9.64
C GLU A 29 -7.05 -0.95 8.26
N TYR A 30 -6.63 -2.09 7.73
CA TYR A 30 -6.05 -2.17 6.39
C TYR A 30 -7.03 -1.70 5.31
N LYS A 31 -8.31 -2.08 5.42
CA LYS A 31 -9.37 -1.62 4.50
C LYS A 31 -9.59 -0.11 4.62
N ASN A 32 -9.61 0.43 5.84
CA ASN A 32 -9.76 1.86 6.08
C ASN A 32 -8.63 2.66 5.42
N LEU A 33 -7.38 2.28 5.69
CA LEU A 33 -6.21 2.91 5.09
C LEU A 33 -6.21 2.78 3.56
N ASN A 34 -6.62 1.62 3.01
CA ASN A 34 -6.74 1.43 1.58
C ASN A 34 -7.82 2.33 0.96
N ASN A 35 -8.95 2.54 1.64
CA ASN A 35 -10.01 3.42 1.16
C ASN A 35 -9.56 4.89 1.13
N ILE A 36 -8.93 5.35 2.21
CA ILE A 36 -8.34 6.70 2.31
C ILE A 36 -7.28 6.88 1.21
N ALA A 37 -6.39 5.91 1.05
CA ALA A 37 -5.36 5.94 0.01
C ALA A 37 -5.95 6.04 -1.40
N ARG A 38 -7.00 5.28 -1.73
CA ARG A 38 -7.64 5.31 -3.05
C ARG A 38 -8.22 6.68 -3.44
N LEU A 39 -8.73 7.41 -2.45
CA LEU A 39 -9.33 8.74 -2.65
C LEU A 39 -8.28 9.87 -2.60
N ASN A 40 -7.03 9.57 -2.24
CA ASN A 40 -5.99 10.56 -2.11
C ASN A 40 -5.57 11.12 -3.50
N PRO A 41 -5.39 12.45 -3.65
CA PRO A 41 -4.91 13.06 -4.89
C PRO A 41 -3.61 12.44 -5.45
N ALA A 42 -2.69 12.01 -4.57
CA ALA A 42 -1.46 11.34 -4.97
C ALA A 42 -1.72 10.02 -5.70
N THR A 43 -2.71 9.23 -5.27
CA THR A 43 -3.10 7.99 -5.97
C THR A 43 -3.62 8.28 -7.36
N LYS A 44 -4.41 9.35 -7.53
CA LYS A 44 -4.91 9.76 -8.84
C LYS A 44 -3.75 10.18 -9.75
N ALA A 45 -2.88 11.08 -9.27
CA ALA A 45 -1.72 11.55 -10.02
C ALA A 45 -0.79 10.39 -10.45
N LEU A 46 -0.50 9.47 -9.53
CA LEU A 46 0.30 8.28 -9.84
C LEU A 46 -0.42 7.41 -10.89
N THR A 47 -1.70 7.11 -10.70
CA THR A 47 -2.45 6.26 -11.66
C THR A 47 -2.46 6.85 -13.06
N GLU A 48 -2.67 8.17 -13.18
CA GLU A 48 -2.64 8.87 -14.47
C GLU A 48 -1.25 8.89 -15.11
N ALA A 49 -0.19 9.07 -14.31
CA ALA A 49 1.18 8.96 -14.79
C ALA A 49 1.47 7.54 -15.28
N PHE A 50 1.07 6.52 -14.51
CA PHE A 50 1.32 5.11 -14.85
C PHE A 50 0.54 4.59 -16.04
N ALA A 51 -0.60 5.17 -16.37
CA ALA A 51 -1.33 4.84 -17.58
C ALA A 51 -0.52 5.13 -18.86
N LYS A 52 0.52 5.97 -18.77
CA LYS A 52 1.35 6.42 -19.90
C LYS A 52 2.69 5.70 -20.00
N VAL A 53 2.96 4.74 -19.11
CA VAL A 53 4.29 4.15 -18.91
C VAL A 53 4.25 2.64 -19.17
N ASP A 54 5.28 2.10 -19.83
CA ASP A 54 5.39 0.68 -20.13
C ASP A 54 5.56 -0.19 -18.88
N LYS A 55 5.22 -1.48 -19.01
CA LYS A 55 5.07 -2.46 -17.92
C LYS A 55 6.31 -2.73 -17.05
N GLN A 56 7.49 -2.22 -17.42
CA GLN A 56 8.74 -2.40 -16.68
C GLN A 56 9.56 -1.11 -16.70
N SER A 57 9.19 -0.17 -15.85
CA SER A 57 9.86 1.13 -15.77
C SER A 57 10.50 1.36 -14.40
N ASN A 58 11.55 2.18 -14.39
CA ASN A 58 12.11 2.72 -13.16
C ASN A 58 11.31 3.94 -12.75
N ILE A 59 10.83 3.94 -11.52
CA ILE A 59 9.93 4.95 -10.98
C ILE A 59 10.67 5.67 -9.87
N VAL A 60 10.84 6.97 -10.00
CA VAL A 60 11.35 7.83 -8.94
C VAL A 60 10.20 8.66 -8.41
N ILE A 61 9.87 8.49 -7.13
CA ILE A 61 8.85 9.28 -6.44
C ILE A 61 9.58 10.23 -5.48
N ILE A 62 9.31 11.52 -5.61
CA ILE A 62 9.86 12.56 -4.74
C ILE A 62 8.67 13.12 -3.95
N SER A 63 8.61 12.84 -2.65
CA SER A 63 7.58 13.40 -1.77
C SER A 63 8.17 13.91 -0.46
N HIS A 64 8.06 15.22 -0.24
CA HIS A 64 8.66 15.91 0.90
C HIS A 64 7.82 15.88 2.18
N ARG A 65 6.52 15.53 2.11
CA ARG A 65 5.60 15.64 3.26
C ARG A 65 4.90 14.31 3.51
N ASN A 66 4.60 14.01 4.77
CA ASN A 66 3.93 12.76 5.17
C ASN A 66 2.42 12.69 4.79
N HIS A 67 1.89 13.64 4.02
CA HIS A 67 0.44 13.77 3.76
C HIS A 67 -0.08 12.74 2.74
N ASP A 68 0.81 12.12 1.98
CA ASP A 68 0.52 11.09 0.98
C ASP A 68 1.13 9.74 1.36
N ALA A 69 1.58 9.55 2.60
CA ALA A 69 2.33 8.37 3.02
C ALA A 69 1.56 7.05 2.83
N GLU A 70 0.26 7.02 3.14
CA GLU A 70 -0.58 5.84 2.90
C GLU A 70 -0.74 5.58 1.40
N ALA A 71 -1.09 6.63 0.64
CA ALA A 71 -1.27 6.56 -0.80
C ALA A 71 0.01 6.04 -1.48
N LEU A 72 1.16 6.60 -1.15
CA LEU A 72 2.46 6.15 -1.60
C LEU A 72 2.71 4.70 -1.22
N ALA A 73 2.51 4.31 0.04
CA ALA A 73 2.78 2.95 0.49
C ALA A 73 1.91 1.88 -0.20
N PHE A 74 0.66 2.19 -0.56
CA PHE A 74 -0.19 1.27 -1.33
C PHE A 74 0.21 1.21 -2.80
N ASN A 75 0.44 2.36 -3.44
CA ASN A 75 0.75 2.43 -4.86
C ASN A 75 2.16 1.87 -5.17
N THR A 76 3.19 2.27 -4.41
CA THR A 76 4.56 1.75 -4.52
C THR A 76 4.59 0.22 -4.43
N PHE A 77 3.87 -0.36 -3.46
CA PHE A 77 3.75 -1.81 -3.32
C PHE A 77 3.05 -2.46 -4.51
N SER A 78 1.98 -1.85 -5.02
CA SER A 78 1.25 -2.33 -6.20
C SER A 78 2.14 -2.33 -7.44
N PHE A 79 2.92 -1.25 -7.66
CA PHE A 79 3.81 -1.12 -8.81
C PHE A 79 5.01 -2.06 -8.75
N ALA A 80 5.60 -2.22 -7.56
CA ALA A 80 6.66 -3.20 -7.33
C ALA A 80 6.18 -4.63 -7.65
N ARG A 81 4.95 -4.98 -7.23
CA ARG A 81 4.34 -6.28 -7.56
C ARG A 81 4.09 -6.48 -9.06
N LYS A 82 3.99 -5.40 -9.85
CA LYS A 82 3.84 -5.45 -11.31
C LYS A 82 5.19 -5.52 -12.05
N GLY A 83 6.31 -5.54 -11.34
CA GLY A 83 7.65 -5.66 -11.92
C GLY A 83 8.37 -4.33 -12.15
N ASN A 84 7.85 -3.22 -11.63
CA ASN A 84 8.53 -1.93 -11.73
C ASN A 84 9.52 -1.75 -10.57
N ALA A 85 10.67 -1.13 -10.83
CA ALA A 85 11.56 -0.68 -9.78
C ALA A 85 11.06 0.66 -9.24
N VAL A 86 10.77 0.75 -7.94
CA VAL A 86 10.26 1.97 -7.32
C VAL A 86 11.28 2.49 -6.31
N ILE A 87 11.76 3.71 -6.52
CA ILE A 87 12.67 4.44 -5.66
C ILE A 87 11.89 5.62 -5.08
N SER A 88 11.83 5.70 -3.76
CA SER A 88 11.19 6.82 -3.05
C SER A 88 12.28 7.66 -2.39
N VAL A 89 12.21 8.98 -2.60
CA VAL A 89 13.12 9.98 -2.01
C VAL A 89 12.30 10.98 -1.21
#